data_AF-A0AAE0WKJ2-F1
#
_entry.id   AF-A0AAE0WKJ2-F1
#
_cell.length_a   1.000
_cell.length_b   1.000
_cell.length_c   1.000
_cell.angle_alpha   90.00
_cell.angle_beta   90.00
_cell.angle_gamma   90.00
#
_symmetry.space_group_name_H-M   'P 1'
#
loop_
_entity.id
_entity.type
_entity.pdbx_description
1 polymer ?
#
loop_
_entity_poly.entity_id
_entity_poly.type
_entity_poly.pdbx_seq_one_letter_code
_entity_poly.pdbx_strand_id
1 'polypeptide(L)'
;MVDSSSVTPNVPPPTRSGRPMSEALLNEKWDHCLSTMLIRSGIGAGFGVIFSVLLFKRRAFPVWLGTGFGAGRAWEECDSAPTMMFMATPPKPESTEHDQSLIPANSTSPTPPNTNTTPALSSYMTFLTSRTQRLVQTLPIKRTVTEIDSPVTKDTVLAKPTMASTTQLPRDDPSSPLHYPASQTALVLMDFQNFIVFHCGSPGAAAVSQAKVMRDWALDNGIMVVHSIIDITGPPPPSTRKGQNRFKALFTSVKDDANAVAEHQDIAFEQRTREYLVLKSLGVASALKTGGAMELLVEHGINSLILCGLSTSGCVLRTAVPAVDDGFVVSVIEDACAEPAEGLHDVLMQQCLAKWTWVVKAEEFVREWDGAGKQP
;
A
#
# COMPACT_ATOMS: atom_id res chain seq x y z
N MET A 1 -35.89 -13.25 -56.09
CA MET A 1 -36.71 -13.35 -54.85
C MET A 1 -35.73 -13.61 -53.71
N VAL A 2 -34.99 -12.57 -53.33
CA VAL A 2 -35.08 -11.82 -52.06
C VAL A 2 -34.66 -12.69 -50.87
N ASP A 3 -33.39 -12.50 -50.49
CA ASP A 3 -32.73 -12.95 -49.26
C ASP A 3 -33.47 -12.45 -48.01
N SER A 4 -33.61 -13.32 -47.01
CA SER A 4 -34.12 -12.98 -45.69
C SER A 4 -32.97 -12.51 -44.80
N SER A 5 -32.81 -11.18 -44.66
CA SER A 5 -31.87 -10.57 -43.73
C SER A 5 -32.47 -10.49 -42.31
N SER A 6 -31.70 -10.96 -41.33
CA SER A 6 -31.99 -10.90 -39.90
C SER A 6 -32.00 -9.46 -39.38
N VAL A 7 -33.08 -9.10 -38.68
CA VAL A 7 -33.23 -7.80 -38.00
C VAL A 7 -32.58 -7.89 -36.61
N THR A 8 -31.47 -7.19 -36.41
CA THR A 8 -30.93 -6.90 -35.07
C THR A 8 -31.54 -5.60 -34.55
N PRO A 9 -32.03 -5.54 -33.28
CA PRO A 9 -32.53 -4.29 -32.71
C PRO A 9 -31.37 -3.32 -32.43
N ASN A 10 -31.49 -2.11 -32.98
CA ASN A 10 -30.55 -1.01 -32.84
C ASN A 10 -30.61 -0.46 -31.40
N VAL A 11 -29.67 -0.88 -30.54
CA VAL A 11 -29.51 -0.33 -29.19
C VAL A 11 -28.74 1.00 -29.30
N PRO A 12 -29.33 2.15 -28.91
CA PRO A 12 -28.59 3.40 -28.90
C PRO A 12 -27.47 3.37 -27.85
N PRO A 13 -26.31 3.97 -28.12
CA PRO A 13 -25.22 4.00 -27.15
C PRO A 13 -25.63 4.76 -25.88
N PRO A 14 -25.19 4.32 -24.69
CA PRO A 14 -25.51 5.01 -23.44
C PRO A 14 -24.93 6.43 -23.48
N THR A 15 -25.81 7.41 -23.30
CA THR A 15 -25.43 8.82 -23.14
C THR A 15 -24.61 8.97 -21.87
N ARG A 16 -23.29 9.17 -22.06
CA ARG A 16 -22.35 9.45 -20.97
C ARG A 16 -22.72 10.79 -20.33
N SER A 17 -23.35 10.73 -19.15
CA SER A 17 -23.56 11.90 -18.29
C SER A 17 -22.22 12.61 -18.08
N GLY A 18 -22.08 13.82 -18.65
CA GLY A 18 -20.87 14.61 -18.68
C GLY A 18 -20.60 15.38 -17.40
N ARG A 19 -20.74 14.73 -16.23
CA ARG A 19 -20.18 15.25 -14.98
C ARG A 19 -19.08 14.32 -14.50
N PRO A 20 -17.87 14.81 -14.23
CA PRO A 20 -16.82 13.96 -13.70
C PRO A 20 -17.24 13.45 -12.31
N MET A 21 -17.33 12.13 -12.13
CA MET A 21 -17.65 11.49 -10.84
C MET A 21 -16.73 11.94 -9.70
N SER A 22 -15.56 12.53 -10.03
CA SER A 22 -14.64 13.10 -9.05
C SER A 22 -15.21 14.31 -8.30
N GLU A 23 -16.01 15.18 -8.94
CA GLU A 23 -16.55 16.37 -8.27
C GLU A 23 -17.71 16.04 -7.33
N ALA A 24 -18.53 15.06 -7.70
CA ALA A 24 -19.60 14.57 -6.83
C ALA A 24 -19.04 13.86 -5.59
N LEU A 25 -18.04 12.99 -5.77
CA LEU A 25 -17.35 12.32 -4.66
C LEU A 25 -16.51 13.29 -3.80
N LEU A 26 -15.97 14.37 -4.39
CA LEU A 26 -15.32 15.43 -3.64
C LEU A 26 -16.33 16.23 -2.82
N ASN A 27 -17.42 16.71 -3.42
CA ASN A 27 -18.42 17.50 -2.70
C ASN A 27 -19.05 16.72 -1.54
N GLU A 28 -19.37 15.44 -1.73
CA GLU A 28 -20.00 14.63 -0.69
C GLU A 28 -19.08 14.43 0.53
N LYS A 29 -17.78 14.23 0.31
CA LYS A 29 -16.79 14.13 1.40
C LYS A 29 -16.58 15.46 2.13
N TRP A 30 -16.53 16.55 1.37
CA TRP A 30 -16.36 17.89 1.93
C TRP A 30 -17.59 18.33 2.73
N ASP A 31 -18.80 18.01 2.30
CA ASP A 31 -20.03 18.34 3.01
C ASP A 31 -20.16 17.57 4.34
N HIS A 32 -19.79 16.29 4.36
CA HIS A 32 -19.82 15.50 5.59
C HIS A 32 -18.76 15.97 6.61
N CYS A 33 -17.57 16.31 6.15
CA CYS A 33 -16.53 16.82 7.03
C CYS A 33 -16.88 18.21 7.57
N LEU A 34 -17.38 19.11 6.71
CA LEU A 34 -17.76 20.47 7.10
C LEU A 34 -18.91 20.47 8.11
N SER A 35 -19.93 19.63 7.90
CA SER A 35 -21.06 19.51 8.84
C SER A 35 -20.60 18.96 10.19
N THR A 36 -19.75 17.95 10.22
CA THR A 36 -19.21 17.38 11.46
C THR A 36 -18.32 18.39 12.21
N MET A 37 -17.53 19.17 11.49
CA MET A 37 -16.76 20.29 12.06
C MET A 37 -17.66 21.33 12.69
N LEU A 38 -18.72 21.77 11.98
CA LEU A 38 -19.63 22.80 12.47
C LEU A 38 -20.36 22.35 13.74
N ILE A 39 -20.84 21.11 13.77
CA ILE A 39 -21.55 20.56 14.93
C ILE A 39 -20.62 20.48 16.15
N ARG A 40 -19.43 19.90 15.99
CA ARG A 40 -18.51 19.67 17.12
C ARG A 40 -17.83 20.95 17.62
N SER A 41 -17.46 21.86 16.71
CA SER A 41 -17.02 23.21 17.12
C SER A 41 -18.14 23.98 17.80
N GLY A 42 -19.38 23.88 17.31
CA GLY A 42 -20.52 24.56 17.91
C GLY A 42 -20.78 24.12 19.34
N ILE A 43 -20.71 22.82 19.61
CA ILE A 43 -20.84 22.27 20.97
C ILE A 43 -19.70 22.76 21.87
N GLY A 44 -18.45 22.70 21.39
CA GLY A 44 -17.28 23.19 22.15
C GLY A 44 -17.33 24.69 22.45
N ALA A 45 -17.78 25.50 21.49
CA ALA A 45 -18.00 26.93 21.66
C ALA A 45 -19.11 27.20 22.69
N GLY A 46 -20.24 26.49 22.62
CA GLY A 46 -21.36 26.64 23.54
C GLY A 46 -20.96 26.32 24.99
N PHE A 47 -20.24 25.20 25.19
CA PHE A 47 -19.66 24.88 26.49
C PHE A 47 -18.68 25.96 26.97
N GLY A 48 -17.80 26.44 26.08
CA GLY A 48 -16.84 27.50 26.40
C GLY A 48 -17.52 28.81 26.81
N VAL A 49 -18.66 29.17 26.21
CA VAL A 49 -19.43 30.38 26.55
C VAL A 49 -20.05 30.26 27.95
N ILE A 50 -20.71 29.14 28.23
CA ILE A 50 -21.32 28.89 29.55
C ILE A 50 -20.23 28.89 30.63
N PHE A 51 -19.13 28.19 30.39
CA PHE A 51 -18.00 28.09 31.31
C PHE A 51 -17.29 29.44 31.53
N SER A 52 -17.18 30.25 30.47
CA SER A 52 -16.63 31.61 30.53
C SER A 52 -17.45 32.54 31.43
N VAL A 53 -18.78 32.47 31.34
CA VAL A 53 -19.69 33.30 32.14
C VAL A 53 -19.69 32.88 33.61
N LEU A 54 -19.69 31.57 33.89
CA LEU A 54 -19.80 31.04 35.25
C LEU A 54 -18.50 31.18 36.06
N LEU A 55 -17.34 30.93 35.45
CA LEU A 55 -16.07 30.83 36.20
C LEU A 55 -15.05 31.92 35.88
N PHE A 56 -15.13 32.57 34.71
CA PHE A 56 -14.07 33.45 34.21
C PHE A 56 -14.54 34.88 33.91
N LYS A 57 -15.66 35.32 34.51
CA LYS A 57 -16.18 36.69 34.40
C LYS A 57 -16.23 37.19 32.94
N ARG A 58 -16.74 36.37 32.00
CA ARG A 58 -16.91 36.70 30.57
C ARG A 58 -15.62 36.82 29.75
N ARG A 59 -14.51 36.19 30.17
CA ARG A 59 -13.26 36.19 29.40
C ARG A 59 -13.36 35.23 28.20
N ALA A 60 -13.02 35.67 26.99
CA ALA A 60 -13.30 34.92 25.75
C ALA A 60 -12.42 33.68 25.49
N PHE A 61 -11.28 33.52 26.18
CA PHE A 61 -10.34 32.43 25.90
C PHE A 61 -10.90 30.99 26.04
N PRO A 62 -11.84 30.66 26.96
CA PRO A 62 -12.40 29.32 27.05
C PRO A 62 -13.28 28.96 25.85
N VAL A 63 -13.88 29.97 25.20
CA VAL A 63 -14.63 29.77 23.95
C VAL A 63 -13.68 29.36 22.84
N TRP A 64 -12.58 30.11 22.66
CA TRP A 64 -11.56 29.79 21.65
C TRP A 64 -10.93 28.42 21.87
N LEU A 65 -10.66 28.06 23.13
CA LEU A 65 -10.13 26.74 23.48
C LEU A 65 -11.14 25.62 23.20
N GLY A 66 -12.42 25.81 23.54
CA GLY A 66 -13.49 24.84 23.28
C GLY A 66 -13.75 24.63 21.78
N THR A 67 -13.79 25.70 20.99
CA THR A 67 -13.91 25.63 19.53
C THR A 67 -12.69 24.94 18.92
N GLY A 68 -11.48 25.27 19.36
CA GLY A 68 -10.24 24.65 18.87
C GLY A 68 -10.18 23.14 19.15
N PHE A 69 -10.60 22.71 20.34
CA PHE A 69 -10.69 21.29 20.68
C PHE A 69 -11.75 20.55 19.85
N GLY A 70 -12.93 21.15 19.67
CA GLY A 70 -14.00 20.59 18.83
C GLY A 70 -13.60 20.45 17.36
N ALA A 71 -12.93 21.46 16.81
CA ALA A 71 -12.38 21.44 15.45
C ALA A 71 -11.28 20.37 15.30
N GLY A 72 -10.38 20.24 16.27
CA GLY A 72 -9.31 19.24 16.25
C GLY A 72 -9.85 17.80 16.25
N ARG A 73 -10.82 17.50 17.11
CA ARG A 73 -11.48 16.18 17.15
C ARG A 73 -12.29 15.88 15.89
N ALA A 74 -12.83 16.89 15.22
CA ALA A 74 -13.50 16.71 13.93
C ALA A 74 -12.49 16.48 12.80
N TRP A 75 -11.33 17.14 12.83
CA TRP A 75 -10.24 16.92 11.86
C TRP A 75 -9.71 15.49 11.91
N GLU A 76 -9.45 14.96 13.11
CA GLU A 76 -9.03 13.57 13.30
C GLU A 76 -10.03 12.57 12.72
N GLU A 77 -11.34 12.86 12.81
CA GLU A 77 -12.38 11.97 12.30
C GLU A 77 -12.53 12.06 10.78
N CYS A 78 -12.33 13.24 10.18
CA CYS A 78 -12.28 13.39 8.73
C CYS A 78 -11.04 12.75 8.11
N ASP A 79 -9.90 12.78 8.82
CA ASP A 79 -8.65 12.15 8.39
C ASP A 79 -8.67 10.62 8.61
N SER A 80 -9.38 10.18 9.65
CA SER A 80 -9.52 8.75 10.00
C SER A 80 -10.70 8.06 9.32
N ALA A 81 -11.63 8.78 8.68
CA ALA A 81 -12.78 8.20 7.99
C ALA A 81 -12.29 7.35 6.81
N PRO A 82 -12.28 6.01 6.94
CA PRO A 82 -12.07 5.15 5.79
C PRO A 82 -13.30 5.35 4.89
N THR A 83 -13.13 5.14 3.59
CA THR A 83 -14.21 4.99 2.60
C THR A 83 -15.33 4.07 3.12
N MET A 84 -16.28 4.63 3.88
CA MET A 84 -17.44 3.92 4.41
C MET A 84 -18.68 4.63 3.89
N MET A 85 -19.03 4.31 2.65
CA MET A 85 -20.38 4.50 2.14
C MET A 85 -20.68 3.39 1.13
N PHE A 86 -20.66 2.16 1.62
CA PHE A 86 -21.28 0.99 0.96
C PHE A 86 -22.52 0.59 1.73
N MET A 87 -23.45 1.53 1.98
CA MET A 87 -24.84 1.25 2.32
C MET A 87 -25.70 2.46 1.93
N ALA A 88 -25.89 2.66 0.63
CA ALA A 88 -27.06 3.40 0.13
C ALA A 88 -27.95 2.39 -0.58
N THR A 89 -29.02 1.99 0.09
CA THR A 89 -30.16 1.29 -0.50
C THR A 89 -30.62 2.02 -1.78
N PRO A 90 -30.91 1.33 -2.88
CA PRO A 90 -31.29 1.98 -4.13
C PRO A 90 -32.62 2.74 -3.97
N PRO A 91 -32.73 3.99 -4.46
CA PRO A 91 -34.02 4.68 -4.48
C PRO A 91 -34.94 4.02 -5.52
N LYS A 92 -36.21 3.88 -5.13
CA LYS A 92 -37.31 3.36 -5.93
C LYS A 92 -37.60 4.32 -7.10
N PRO A 93 -37.94 3.84 -8.31
CA PRO A 93 -38.18 4.72 -9.45
C PRO A 93 -39.52 5.44 -9.28
N GLU A 94 -39.47 6.76 -9.21
CA GLU A 94 -40.63 7.64 -9.32
C GLU A 94 -40.74 8.15 -10.75
N SER A 95 -41.94 8.00 -11.30
CA SER A 95 -42.32 8.22 -12.69
C SER A 95 -42.70 9.68 -12.97
N THR A 96 -42.48 10.08 -14.23
CA THR A 96 -43.12 11.19 -14.97
C THR A 96 -42.75 12.61 -14.47
N GLU A 97 -42.49 13.60 -15.32
CA GLU A 97 -43.23 14.00 -16.52
C GLU A 97 -42.40 14.93 -17.44
N HIS A 98 -42.81 14.99 -18.69
CA HIS A 98 -42.27 15.79 -19.79
C HIS A 98 -42.23 17.30 -19.52
N ASP A 99 -41.23 18.00 -20.07
CA ASP A 99 -41.55 19.06 -21.02
C ASP A 99 -40.41 19.29 -22.04
N GLN A 100 -40.80 19.33 -23.32
CA GLN A 100 -39.98 19.72 -24.45
C GLN A 100 -40.28 21.18 -24.74
N SER A 101 -39.27 22.03 -24.97
CA SER A 101 -39.32 22.98 -26.08
C SER A 101 -38.06 23.84 -26.26
N LEU A 102 -37.73 24.03 -27.54
CA LEU A 102 -37.14 25.20 -28.19
C LEU A 102 -35.60 25.43 -28.15
N ILE A 103 -34.98 25.04 -29.27
CA ILE A 103 -33.77 25.64 -29.89
C ILE A 103 -34.28 26.66 -30.95
N PRO A 104 -33.66 27.85 -31.14
CA PRO A 104 -32.59 28.00 -32.15
C PRO A 104 -31.40 28.92 -31.79
N ALA A 105 -30.22 28.40 -32.16
CA ALA A 105 -29.12 29.04 -32.89
C ALA A 105 -28.54 30.41 -32.43
N ASN A 106 -27.24 30.39 -32.13
CA ASN A 106 -26.16 30.95 -32.98
C ASN A 106 -25.06 31.70 -32.21
N SER A 107 -23.82 31.40 -32.62
CA SER A 107 -22.65 32.26 -32.72
C SER A 107 -21.71 32.51 -31.53
N THR A 108 -20.44 32.28 -31.87
CA THR A 108 -19.20 32.99 -31.51
C THR A 108 -18.48 32.68 -30.20
N SER A 109 -17.33 32.02 -30.39
CA SER A 109 -16.14 31.99 -29.54
C SER A 109 -15.54 33.38 -29.30
N PRO A 110 -14.69 33.54 -28.28
CA PRO A 110 -13.29 33.78 -28.61
C PRO A 110 -12.25 33.08 -27.71
N THR A 111 -11.12 32.78 -28.33
CA THR A 111 -9.83 32.32 -27.78
C THR A 111 -9.05 33.46 -27.09
N PRO A 112 -7.99 33.13 -26.30
CA PRO A 112 -7.39 34.03 -25.31
C PRO A 112 -6.25 34.90 -25.86
N PRO A 113 -5.86 36.00 -25.19
CA PRO A 113 -4.67 36.74 -25.57
C PRO A 113 -3.41 36.11 -24.96
N ASN A 114 -2.44 35.94 -25.85
CA ASN A 114 -1.05 35.58 -25.65
C ASN A 114 -0.24 36.88 -25.57
N THR A 115 0.62 37.05 -24.57
CA THR A 115 1.70 38.06 -24.60
C THR A 115 2.95 37.51 -23.94
N ASN A 116 3.87 37.05 -24.79
CA ASN A 116 5.30 36.94 -24.48
C ASN A 116 5.95 38.33 -24.66
N THR A 117 6.63 38.84 -23.64
CA THR A 117 7.74 39.79 -23.80
C THR A 117 8.71 39.68 -22.63
N THR A 118 9.87 39.08 -22.88
CA THR A 118 11.14 39.13 -22.11
C THR A 118 11.98 40.33 -22.60
N PRO A 119 13.16 40.70 -22.03
CA PRO A 119 13.89 40.21 -20.85
C PRO A 119 14.53 41.31 -19.94
N ALA A 120 15.24 40.82 -18.90
CA ALA A 120 16.46 41.40 -18.30
C ALA A 120 16.34 42.64 -17.37
N LEU A 121 16.36 42.40 -16.06
CA LEU A 121 17.14 43.19 -15.09
C LEU A 121 17.75 42.25 -14.03
N SER A 122 18.87 41.65 -14.42
CA SER A 122 19.94 41.28 -13.51
C SER A 122 20.49 42.55 -12.85
N SER A 123 20.94 42.42 -11.60
CA SER A 123 21.64 43.43 -10.79
C SER A 123 20.73 44.35 -9.96
N TYR A 124 20.27 43.84 -8.82
CA TYR A 124 20.26 44.63 -7.59
C TYR A 124 20.36 43.71 -6.35
N MET A 125 21.57 43.67 -5.77
CA MET A 125 21.85 43.49 -4.34
C MET A 125 21.27 42.23 -3.66
N THR A 126 21.96 41.09 -3.51
CA THR A 126 23.31 40.88 -2.96
C THR A 126 23.70 41.89 -1.87
N PHE A 127 22.94 41.97 -0.78
CA PHE A 127 23.39 42.60 0.47
C PHE A 127 22.63 42.14 1.72
N LEU A 128 22.49 40.83 1.98
CA LEU A 128 22.03 40.32 3.29
C LEU A 128 22.65 38.95 3.65
N THR A 129 23.95 38.79 3.47
CA THR A 129 24.70 37.59 3.91
C THR A 129 26.02 37.95 4.59
N SER A 130 25.98 38.84 5.57
CA SER A 130 27.18 39.20 6.35
C SER A 130 26.88 39.81 7.72
N ARG A 131 26.06 39.18 8.58
CA ARG A 131 26.01 39.61 10.00
C ARG A 131 25.50 38.64 11.08
N THR A 132 25.71 37.33 10.94
CA THR A 132 25.48 36.37 12.04
C THR A 132 26.62 35.36 12.21
N GLN A 133 27.84 35.76 11.88
CA GLN A 133 29.05 35.02 12.17
C GLN A 133 29.96 35.86 13.09
N ARG A 134 29.47 36.11 14.32
CA ARG A 134 30.25 36.60 15.47
C ARG A 134 29.36 36.68 16.71
N LEU A 135 29.01 35.53 17.29
CA LEU A 135 28.54 35.43 18.69
C LEU A 135 28.44 34.00 19.22
N VAL A 136 29.42 33.13 18.91
CA VAL A 136 29.58 31.84 19.62
C VAL A 136 31.06 31.55 19.81
N GLN A 137 31.76 32.40 20.56
CA GLN A 137 33.02 32.05 21.21
C GLN A 137 33.12 32.86 22.50
N THR A 138 32.87 32.16 23.61
CA THR A 138 33.50 32.26 24.93
C THR A 138 32.50 31.74 25.95
N LEU A 139 32.74 30.54 26.48
CA LEU A 139 32.46 30.13 27.86
C LEU A 139 32.90 28.66 28.03
N PRO A 140 33.86 28.35 28.91
CA PRO A 140 34.31 26.99 29.16
C PRO A 140 33.43 26.35 30.25
N ILE A 141 32.70 25.29 29.91
CA ILE A 141 31.97 24.49 30.92
C ILE A 141 32.68 23.14 31.05
N LYS A 142 33.41 22.98 32.15
CA LYS A 142 33.90 21.69 32.65
C LYS A 142 32.70 20.77 32.91
N ARG A 143 32.63 19.62 32.24
CA ARG A 143 31.74 18.52 32.62
C ARG A 143 32.48 17.61 33.60
N THR A 144 32.14 17.71 34.87
CA THR A 144 32.42 16.68 35.87
C THR A 144 31.28 15.67 35.80
N VAL A 145 31.60 14.44 35.38
CA VAL A 145 30.67 13.30 35.48
C VAL A 145 30.64 12.89 36.94
N THR A 146 29.48 13.02 37.58
CA THR A 146 29.17 12.34 38.84
C THR A 146 27.97 11.44 38.56
N GLU A 147 28.28 10.15 38.57
CA GLU A 147 27.37 9.02 38.52
C GLU A 147 26.51 9.05 39.79
N ILE A 148 25.20 9.24 39.63
CA ILE A 148 24.23 9.06 40.71
C ILE A 148 23.33 7.92 40.27
N ASP A 149 23.64 6.76 40.83
CA ASP A 149 22.86 5.54 40.72
C ASP A 149 21.57 5.71 41.53
N SER A 150 20.43 5.42 40.93
CA SER A 150 19.13 5.36 41.62
C SER A 150 18.21 4.39 40.90
N PRO A 151 17.64 3.40 41.60
CA PRO A 151 16.85 2.35 40.98
C PRO A 151 15.42 2.85 40.77
N VAL A 152 15.00 2.99 39.51
CA VAL A 152 13.59 3.21 39.17
C VAL A 152 13.10 1.98 38.42
N THR A 153 12.26 1.23 39.13
CA THR A 153 11.45 0.10 38.66
C THR A 153 10.75 0.45 37.35
N LYS A 154 11.11 -0.27 36.27
CA LYS A 154 10.40 -0.27 34.99
C LYS A 154 9.64 -1.58 34.81
N ASP A 155 8.58 -1.75 35.59
CA ASP A 155 7.54 -2.74 35.30
C ASP A 155 6.33 -2.01 34.74
N THR A 156 6.39 -1.60 33.48
CA THR A 156 5.22 -1.52 32.60
C THR A 156 5.71 -1.60 31.16
N VAL A 157 6.20 -2.78 30.79
CA VAL A 157 6.22 -3.18 29.38
C VAL A 157 4.76 -3.23 28.95
N LEU A 158 4.39 -2.35 28.01
CA LEU A 158 3.16 -2.47 27.25
C LEU A 158 3.19 -3.85 26.60
N ALA A 159 2.47 -4.80 27.20
CA ALA A 159 2.36 -6.14 26.68
C ALA A 159 1.86 -6.05 25.23
N LYS A 160 2.69 -6.50 24.29
CA LYS A 160 2.27 -6.79 22.92
C LYS A 160 1.07 -7.72 23.06
N PRO A 161 -0.12 -7.39 22.52
CA PRO A 161 -1.25 -8.31 22.59
C PRO A 161 -0.88 -9.53 21.75
N THR A 162 -0.38 -10.57 22.41
CA THR A 162 -0.24 -11.91 21.82
C THR A 162 -1.64 -12.49 21.74
N MET A 163 -2.42 -12.00 20.78
CA MET A 163 -3.59 -12.71 20.28
C MET A 163 -3.03 -13.78 19.35
N ALA A 164 -2.59 -14.90 19.92
CA ALA A 164 -2.45 -16.14 19.16
C ALA A 164 -3.87 -16.65 18.87
N SER A 165 -4.57 -15.95 17.98
CA SER A 165 -5.75 -16.48 17.32
C SER A 165 -5.23 -17.40 16.23
N THR A 166 -5.19 -18.71 16.50
CA THR A 166 -4.93 -19.72 15.47
C THR A 166 -5.92 -19.46 14.33
N THR A 167 -5.40 -19.04 13.19
CA THR A 167 -6.22 -18.72 12.03
C THR A 167 -6.54 -20.04 11.37
N GLN A 168 -7.67 -20.62 11.75
CA GLN A 168 -8.13 -21.86 11.13
C GLN A 168 -8.46 -21.59 9.66
N LEU A 169 -7.76 -22.24 8.73
CA LEU A 169 -7.96 -22.08 7.29
C LEU A 169 -9.06 -23.04 6.82
N PRO A 170 -10.27 -22.57 6.45
CA PRO A 170 -11.40 -23.45 6.13
C PRO A 170 -11.25 -24.06 4.73
N ARG A 171 -11.40 -25.38 4.55
CA ARG A 171 -11.28 -25.99 3.19
C ARG A 171 -12.49 -25.77 2.28
N ASP A 172 -13.68 -25.68 2.86
CA ASP A 172 -14.92 -25.60 2.10
C ASP A 172 -15.22 -24.18 1.56
N ASP A 173 -14.39 -23.19 1.93
CA ASP A 173 -14.51 -21.80 1.50
C ASP A 173 -13.65 -21.56 0.25
N PRO A 174 -14.22 -21.19 -0.92
CA PRO A 174 -13.45 -20.89 -2.13
C PRO A 174 -12.44 -19.74 -1.98
N SER A 175 -12.59 -18.88 -0.97
CA SER A 175 -11.64 -17.82 -0.67
C SER A 175 -10.45 -18.28 0.16
N SER A 176 -10.46 -19.52 0.66
CA SER A 176 -9.40 -20.09 1.48
C SER A 176 -8.29 -20.69 0.63
N PRO A 177 -7.02 -20.57 1.06
CA PRO A 177 -5.91 -21.15 0.35
C PRO A 177 -5.94 -22.69 0.33
N LEU A 178 -6.64 -23.33 1.28
CA LEU A 178 -6.73 -24.78 1.36
C LEU A 178 -7.84 -25.38 0.49
N HIS A 179 -8.65 -24.53 -0.16
CA HIS A 179 -9.68 -24.98 -1.10
C HIS A 179 -9.08 -25.58 -2.37
N TYR A 180 -7.96 -25.01 -2.81
CA TYR A 180 -7.32 -25.35 -4.08
C TYR A 180 -6.30 -26.47 -3.92
N PRO A 181 -6.25 -27.44 -4.86
CA PRO A 181 -5.22 -28.49 -4.85
C PRO A 181 -3.81 -27.93 -5.11
N ALA A 182 -2.80 -28.75 -4.85
CA ALA A 182 -1.40 -28.42 -5.15
C ALA A 182 -1.16 -28.10 -6.64
N SER A 183 -1.94 -28.71 -7.55
CA SER A 183 -1.85 -28.45 -8.99
C SER A 183 -2.27 -27.03 -9.37
N GLN A 184 -3.15 -26.39 -8.59
CA GLN A 184 -3.66 -25.03 -8.78
C GLN A 184 -3.05 -24.02 -7.80
N THR A 185 -2.01 -24.41 -7.07
CA THR A 185 -1.33 -23.58 -6.08
C THR A 185 0.11 -23.33 -6.50
N ALA A 186 0.57 -22.09 -6.33
CA ALA A 186 1.97 -21.73 -6.56
C ALA A 186 2.56 -20.97 -5.37
N LEU A 187 3.77 -21.33 -4.98
CA LEU A 187 4.64 -20.55 -4.11
C LEU A 187 5.47 -19.59 -4.96
N VAL A 188 5.45 -18.30 -4.63
CA VAL A 188 6.26 -17.27 -5.28
C VAL A 188 7.30 -16.75 -4.28
N LEU A 189 8.57 -16.99 -4.59
CA LEU A 189 9.73 -16.52 -3.85
C LEU A 189 10.23 -15.24 -4.49
N MET A 190 10.09 -14.11 -3.82
CA MET A 190 10.34 -12.80 -4.42
C MET A 190 11.59 -12.14 -3.82
N ASP A 191 12.53 -11.78 -4.70
CA ASP A 191 13.61 -10.85 -4.42
C ASP A 191 14.56 -11.28 -3.27
N PHE A 192 14.77 -12.59 -3.08
CA PHE A 192 15.76 -13.13 -2.14
C PHE A 192 17.21 -13.05 -2.62
N GLN A 193 17.56 -12.00 -3.37
CA GLN A 193 18.94 -11.74 -3.77
C GLN A 193 19.75 -11.25 -2.57
N ASN A 194 21.02 -11.66 -2.47
CA ASN A 194 21.84 -11.43 -1.29
C ASN A 194 21.96 -9.94 -0.93
N PHE A 195 21.97 -9.03 -1.90
CA PHE A 195 21.98 -7.59 -1.62
C PHE A 195 20.70 -7.11 -0.89
N ILE A 196 19.55 -7.73 -1.15
CA ILE A 196 18.26 -7.41 -0.50
C ILE A 196 18.19 -8.06 0.87
N VAL A 197 18.63 -9.32 0.97
CA VAL A 197 18.78 -10.03 2.26
C VAL A 197 19.66 -9.21 3.20
N PHE A 198 20.82 -8.76 2.72
CA PHE A 198 21.74 -7.89 3.46
C PHE A 198 21.06 -6.57 3.87
N HIS A 199 20.32 -5.93 2.98
CA HIS A 199 19.60 -4.70 3.28
C HIS A 199 18.54 -4.88 4.38
N CYS A 200 17.89 -6.04 4.43
CA CYS A 200 16.91 -6.39 5.45
C CYS A 200 17.54 -6.86 6.77
N GLY A 201 18.86 -7.04 6.85
CA GLY A 201 19.59 -7.41 8.06
C GLY A 201 19.18 -8.78 8.63
N SER A 202 19.22 -8.91 9.97
CA SER A 202 18.85 -10.15 10.66
C SER A 202 17.42 -10.63 10.36
N PRO A 203 16.39 -9.75 10.26
CA PRO A 203 15.07 -10.16 9.78
C PRO A 203 15.09 -10.79 8.38
N GLY A 204 15.91 -10.26 7.47
CA GLY A 204 16.09 -10.84 6.13
C GLY A 204 16.64 -12.26 6.16
N ALA A 205 17.66 -12.51 6.99
CA ALA A 205 18.24 -13.86 7.16
C ALA A 205 17.24 -14.85 7.79
N ALA A 206 16.43 -14.39 8.76
CA ALA A 206 15.37 -15.21 9.35
C ALA A 206 14.29 -15.56 8.30
N ALA A 207 13.89 -14.58 7.48
CA ALA A 207 12.93 -14.80 6.39
C ALA A 207 13.43 -15.79 5.34
N VAL A 208 14.73 -15.78 5.01
CA VAL A 208 15.33 -16.80 4.12
C VAL A 208 15.19 -18.20 4.69
N SER A 209 15.39 -18.37 6.00
CA SER A 209 15.25 -19.68 6.66
C SER A 209 13.82 -20.21 6.55
N GLN A 210 12.81 -19.38 6.76
CA GLN A 210 11.40 -19.78 6.60
C GLN A 210 11.02 -19.97 5.12
N ALA A 211 11.52 -19.12 4.22
CA ALA A 211 11.32 -19.29 2.79
C ALA A 211 11.89 -20.61 2.28
N LYS A 212 13.02 -21.08 2.83
CA LYS A 212 13.58 -22.41 2.56
C LYS A 212 12.61 -23.52 2.95
N VAL A 213 12.08 -23.45 4.18
CA VAL A 213 11.09 -24.43 4.66
C VAL A 213 9.90 -24.47 3.71
N MET A 214 9.36 -23.31 3.32
CA MET A 214 8.24 -23.23 2.39
C MET A 214 8.59 -23.76 1.00
N ARG A 215 9.78 -23.47 0.47
CA ARG A 215 10.25 -23.97 -0.84
C ARG A 215 10.32 -25.48 -0.86
N ASP A 216 11.04 -26.06 0.10
CA ASP A 216 11.26 -27.50 0.17
C ASP A 216 9.92 -28.22 0.35
N TRP A 217 9.07 -27.74 1.26
CA TRP A 217 7.71 -28.25 1.46
C TRP A 217 6.83 -28.16 0.21
N ALA A 218 6.87 -27.04 -0.52
CA ALA A 218 6.07 -26.85 -1.72
C ALA A 218 6.47 -27.86 -2.81
N LEU A 219 7.78 -28.03 -3.03
CA LEU A 219 8.31 -29.01 -3.99
C LEU A 219 7.90 -30.45 -3.61
N ASP A 220 8.03 -30.82 -2.33
CA ASP A 220 7.66 -32.15 -1.81
C ASP A 220 6.15 -32.46 -1.96
N ASN A 221 5.32 -31.43 -2.03
CA ASN A 221 3.87 -31.53 -2.23
C ASN A 221 3.43 -31.30 -3.69
N GLY A 222 4.37 -31.15 -4.63
CA GLY A 222 4.06 -30.90 -6.03
C GLY A 222 3.40 -29.54 -6.28
N ILE A 223 3.55 -28.59 -5.36
CA ILE A 223 3.15 -27.19 -5.54
C ILE A 223 4.16 -26.54 -6.49
N MET A 224 3.67 -25.71 -7.41
CA MET A 224 4.54 -24.97 -8.32
C MET A 224 5.37 -23.95 -7.53
N VAL A 225 6.67 -23.85 -7.80
CA VAL A 225 7.55 -22.85 -7.18
C VAL A 225 8.07 -21.89 -8.25
N VAL A 226 7.87 -20.59 -8.04
CA VAL A 226 8.33 -19.53 -8.93
C VAL A 226 9.29 -18.62 -8.20
N HIS A 227 10.54 -18.59 -8.65
CA HIS A 227 11.54 -17.63 -8.20
C HIS A 227 11.39 -16.35 -9.04
N SER A 228 11.00 -15.25 -8.40
CA SER A 228 10.94 -13.94 -9.03
C SER A 228 12.17 -13.14 -8.64
N ILE A 229 13.10 -13.00 -9.58
CA ILE A 229 14.43 -12.41 -9.35
C ILE A 229 14.58 -11.14 -10.18
N ILE A 230 15.18 -10.09 -9.60
CA ILE A 230 15.43 -8.86 -10.33
C ILE A 230 16.54 -9.09 -11.36
N ASP A 231 16.23 -8.81 -12.62
CA ASP A 231 17.20 -8.80 -13.69
C ASP A 231 18.07 -7.55 -13.63
N ILE A 232 19.22 -7.68 -12.97
CA ILE A 232 20.21 -6.61 -12.81
C ILE A 232 20.98 -6.32 -14.11
N THR A 233 20.90 -7.23 -15.08
CA THR A 233 21.52 -7.06 -16.41
C THR A 233 20.59 -6.38 -17.42
N GLY A 234 19.31 -6.26 -17.08
CA GLY A 234 18.28 -5.67 -17.92
C GLY A 234 18.44 -4.15 -18.13
N PRO A 235 17.60 -3.57 -19.02
CA PRO A 235 17.61 -2.13 -19.27
C PRO A 235 17.25 -1.34 -18.00
N PRO A 236 17.76 -0.11 -17.85
CA PRO A 236 17.43 0.72 -16.70
C PRO A 236 15.95 1.08 -16.65
N PRO A 237 15.39 1.37 -15.45
CA PRO A 237 14.01 1.82 -15.32
C PRO A 237 13.74 3.09 -16.15
N PRO A 238 12.50 3.30 -16.65
CA PRO A 238 12.14 4.51 -17.37
C PRO A 238 12.44 5.79 -16.60
N SER A 239 12.84 6.85 -17.30
CA SER A 239 13.19 8.16 -16.73
C SER A 239 11.99 8.96 -16.16
N THR A 240 10.78 8.42 -16.28
CA THR A 240 9.56 8.94 -15.68
C THR A 240 9.28 8.36 -14.29
N ARG A 241 10.03 7.33 -13.86
CA ARG A 241 9.83 6.68 -12.57
C ARG A 241 10.39 7.52 -11.43
N LYS A 242 9.53 7.87 -10.46
CA LYS A 242 9.98 8.52 -9.21
C LYS A 242 11.11 7.73 -8.55
N GLY A 243 12.24 8.40 -8.30
CA GLY A 243 13.39 7.80 -7.64
C GLY A 243 14.26 6.90 -8.53
N GLN A 244 14.10 6.92 -9.85
CA GLN A 244 14.93 6.13 -10.79
C GLN A 244 16.44 6.29 -10.57
N ASN A 245 16.91 7.48 -10.19
CA ASN A 245 18.34 7.74 -9.96
C ASN A 245 18.85 6.94 -8.76
N ARG A 246 18.03 6.80 -7.70
CA ARG A 246 18.37 5.99 -6.51
C ARG A 246 18.46 4.51 -6.88
N PHE A 247 17.48 4.01 -7.64
CA PHE A 247 17.50 2.63 -8.14
C PHE A 247 18.68 2.37 -9.07
N LYS A 248 18.93 3.27 -10.03
CA LYS A 248 20.08 3.18 -10.94
C LYS A 248 21.40 3.14 -10.17
N ALA A 249 21.57 4.02 -9.17
CA ALA A 249 22.77 4.04 -8.34
C ALA A 249 22.96 2.73 -7.58
N LEU A 250 21.91 2.23 -6.93
CA LEU A 250 21.94 0.95 -6.21
C LEU A 250 22.33 -0.21 -7.14
N PHE A 251 21.66 -0.38 -8.27
CA PHE A 251 21.96 -1.46 -9.20
C PHE A 251 23.34 -1.33 -9.84
N THR A 252 23.79 -0.11 -10.14
CA THR A 252 25.16 0.12 -10.64
C THR A 252 26.21 -0.27 -9.60
N SER A 253 25.92 -0.12 -8.30
CA SER A 253 26.86 -0.52 -7.25
C SER A 253 26.96 -2.02 -7.02
N VAL A 254 25.91 -2.80 -7.35
CA VAL A 254 25.88 -4.25 -7.10
C VAL A 254 26.06 -5.10 -8.35
N LYS A 255 25.86 -4.55 -9.56
CA LYS A 255 25.83 -5.34 -10.81
C LYS A 255 27.08 -6.18 -11.09
N ASP A 256 28.24 -5.75 -10.60
CA ASP A 256 29.52 -6.42 -10.84
C ASP A 256 29.90 -7.38 -9.68
N ASP A 257 29.10 -7.43 -8.61
CA ASP A 257 29.25 -8.36 -7.49
C ASP A 257 28.33 -9.57 -7.69
N ALA A 258 28.92 -10.65 -8.19
CA ALA A 258 28.21 -11.90 -8.47
C ALA A 258 27.49 -12.48 -7.24
N ASN A 259 28.06 -12.32 -6.05
CA ASN A 259 27.44 -12.82 -4.82
C ASN A 259 26.25 -11.94 -4.45
N ALA A 260 26.39 -10.61 -4.53
CA ALA A 260 25.31 -9.68 -4.20
C ALA A 260 24.07 -9.90 -5.09
N VAL A 261 24.27 -10.10 -6.40
CA VAL A 261 23.17 -10.27 -7.37
C VAL A 261 22.54 -11.66 -7.36
N ALA A 262 23.25 -12.67 -6.87
CA ALA A 262 22.74 -14.03 -6.78
C ALA A 262 21.58 -14.12 -5.77
N GLU A 263 20.63 -15.00 -6.06
CA GLU A 263 19.68 -15.49 -5.07
C GLU A 263 20.44 -16.18 -3.93
N HIS A 264 19.92 -16.09 -2.71
CA HIS A 264 20.53 -16.69 -1.54
C HIS A 264 20.66 -18.21 -1.72
N GLN A 265 21.86 -18.75 -1.48
CA GLN A 265 22.24 -20.13 -1.83
C GLN A 265 21.27 -21.22 -1.30
N ASP A 266 20.70 -20.99 -0.11
CA ASP A 266 19.83 -21.94 0.59
C ASP A 266 18.46 -22.13 -0.08
N ILE A 267 18.09 -21.19 -0.95
CA ILE A 267 16.81 -21.13 -1.68
C ILE A 267 17.00 -20.82 -3.16
N ALA A 268 18.23 -20.94 -3.67
CA ALA A 268 18.52 -20.65 -5.06
C ALA A 268 17.76 -21.62 -5.99
N PHE A 269 17.31 -21.11 -7.12
CA PHE A 269 16.70 -21.92 -8.18
C PHE A 269 17.60 -23.09 -8.63
N GLU A 270 17.06 -24.31 -8.61
CA GLU A 270 17.82 -25.55 -8.92
C GLU A 270 17.28 -26.31 -10.15
N GLN A 271 16.34 -25.73 -10.91
CA GLN A 271 15.73 -26.36 -12.09
C GLN A 271 15.05 -27.70 -11.77
N ARG A 272 14.46 -27.82 -10.57
CA ARG A 272 13.67 -29.00 -10.20
C ARG A 272 12.35 -29.03 -10.97
N THR A 273 11.69 -30.19 -10.98
CA THR A 273 10.36 -30.31 -11.57
C THR A 273 9.38 -29.36 -10.88
N ARG A 274 8.56 -28.64 -11.67
CA ARG A 274 7.62 -27.60 -11.21
C ARG A 274 8.29 -26.39 -10.52
N GLU A 275 9.59 -26.21 -10.72
CA GLU A 275 10.33 -25.05 -10.27
C GLU A 275 10.68 -24.16 -11.47
N TYR A 276 10.42 -22.86 -11.36
CA TYR A 276 10.58 -21.90 -12.46
C TYR A 276 11.31 -20.65 -11.99
N LEU A 277 12.07 -20.05 -12.91
CA LEU A 277 12.72 -18.76 -12.71
C LEU A 277 12.09 -17.71 -13.61
N VAL A 278 11.62 -16.62 -13.01
CA VAL A 278 11.12 -15.44 -13.72
C VAL A 278 12.00 -14.24 -13.41
N LEU A 279 12.49 -13.62 -14.48
CA LEU A 279 13.30 -12.42 -14.41
C LEU A 279 12.43 -11.15 -14.46
N LYS A 280 12.51 -10.36 -13.41
CA LYS A 280 11.73 -9.13 -13.19
C LYS A 280 12.51 -7.92 -13.64
N SER A 281 11.90 -7.08 -14.48
CA SER A 281 12.56 -5.89 -15.02
C SER A 281 12.89 -4.86 -13.94
N LEU A 282 13.99 -4.15 -14.12
CA LEU A 282 14.43 -3.12 -13.18
C LEU A 282 13.35 -2.06 -12.94
N GLY A 283 13.06 -1.80 -11.66
CA GLY A 283 12.05 -0.83 -11.23
C GLY A 283 10.63 -1.40 -11.16
N VAL A 284 10.39 -2.62 -11.63
CA VAL A 284 9.12 -3.31 -11.37
C VAL A 284 9.25 -4.07 -10.05
N ALA A 285 8.39 -3.75 -9.09
CA ALA A 285 8.42 -4.41 -7.77
C ALA A 285 7.60 -5.69 -7.76
N SER A 286 6.44 -5.67 -8.42
CA SER A 286 5.51 -6.80 -8.48
C SER A 286 6.12 -7.98 -9.24
N ALA A 287 6.00 -9.19 -8.70
CA ALA A 287 6.44 -10.42 -9.34
C ALA A 287 5.65 -10.76 -10.60
N LEU A 288 4.45 -10.18 -10.78
CA LEU A 288 3.49 -10.59 -11.80
C LEU A 288 3.45 -9.71 -13.05
N LYS A 289 4.15 -8.56 -13.05
CA LYS A 289 4.00 -7.55 -14.12
C LYS A 289 5.01 -7.67 -15.27
N THR A 290 6.04 -8.51 -15.13
CA THR A 290 7.09 -8.68 -16.15
C THR A 290 7.65 -10.11 -16.13
N GLY A 291 8.35 -10.49 -17.19
CA GLY A 291 9.08 -11.77 -17.24
C GLY A 291 8.21 -12.99 -17.51
N GLY A 292 6.94 -12.81 -17.90
CA GLY A 292 6.04 -13.91 -18.23
C GLY A 292 5.39 -14.59 -17.03
N ALA A 293 5.53 -14.04 -15.81
CA ALA A 293 5.02 -14.66 -14.59
C ALA A 293 3.51 -14.92 -14.64
N MET A 294 2.72 -13.92 -15.05
CA MET A 294 1.26 -14.08 -15.10
C MET A 294 0.85 -15.12 -16.14
N GLU A 295 1.45 -15.07 -17.33
CA GLU A 295 1.22 -16.03 -18.40
C GLU A 295 1.54 -17.46 -17.95
N LEU A 296 2.67 -17.63 -17.26
CA LEU A 296 3.10 -18.91 -16.70
C LEU A 296 2.09 -19.45 -15.67
N LEU A 297 1.61 -18.60 -14.76
CA LEU A 297 0.61 -18.99 -13.74
C LEU A 297 -0.73 -19.37 -14.39
N VAL A 298 -1.18 -18.61 -15.38
CA VAL A 298 -2.41 -18.89 -16.13
C VAL A 298 -2.30 -20.19 -16.93
N GLU A 299 -1.17 -20.43 -17.59
CA GLU A 299 -0.92 -21.67 -18.34
C GLU A 299 -0.99 -22.91 -17.45
N HIS A 300 -0.54 -22.79 -16.19
CA HIS A 300 -0.59 -23.88 -15.21
C HIS A 300 -1.92 -23.95 -14.44
N GLY A 301 -2.89 -23.07 -14.74
CA GLY A 301 -4.19 -23.06 -14.09
C GLY A 301 -4.12 -22.72 -12.60
N ILE A 302 -3.21 -21.83 -12.20
CA ILE A 302 -3.04 -21.44 -10.81
C ILE A 302 -4.18 -20.52 -10.37
N ASN A 303 -4.72 -20.78 -9.18
CA ASN A 303 -5.77 -19.99 -8.53
C ASN A 303 -5.36 -19.50 -7.13
N SER A 304 -4.43 -20.19 -6.47
CA SER A 304 -3.94 -19.88 -5.13
C SER A 304 -2.45 -19.54 -5.16
N LEU A 305 -2.07 -18.41 -4.57
CA LEU A 305 -0.68 -17.94 -4.46
C LEU A 305 -0.24 -17.89 -3.00
N ILE A 306 0.91 -18.50 -2.73
CA ILE A 306 1.63 -18.40 -1.47
C ILE A 306 2.81 -17.47 -1.72
N LEU A 307 2.95 -16.40 -0.95
CA LEU A 307 3.93 -15.35 -1.17
C LEU A 307 4.94 -15.30 -0.02
N CYS A 308 6.22 -15.39 -0.39
CA CYS A 308 7.37 -15.10 0.47
C CYS A 308 8.25 -14.08 -0.24
N GLY A 309 8.89 -13.16 0.48
CA GLY A 309 9.82 -12.26 -0.18
C GLY A 309 10.27 -11.02 0.56
N LEU A 310 11.21 -10.31 -0.08
CA LEU A 310 11.90 -9.16 0.49
C LEU A 310 11.87 -7.94 -0.46
N SER A 311 11.48 -6.74 -0.04
CA SER A 311 10.93 -6.40 1.28
C SER A 311 9.40 -6.47 1.31
N THR A 312 8.80 -6.43 2.51
CA THR A 312 7.35 -6.45 2.71
C THR A 312 6.63 -5.28 2.02
N SER A 313 7.13 -4.04 2.16
CA SER A 313 6.60 -2.87 1.41
C SER A 313 7.00 -2.89 -0.07
N GLY A 314 8.02 -3.69 -0.37
CA GLY A 314 8.62 -3.94 -1.67
C GLY A 314 7.74 -4.81 -2.57
N CYS A 315 8.26 -5.96 -2.91
CA CYS A 315 7.65 -6.94 -3.79
C CYS A 315 6.40 -7.57 -3.18
N VAL A 316 6.36 -7.82 -1.87
CA VAL A 316 5.25 -8.55 -1.22
C VAL A 316 3.94 -7.79 -1.37
N LEU A 317 3.85 -6.58 -0.80
CA LEU A 317 2.62 -5.76 -0.89
C LEU A 317 2.21 -5.46 -2.34
N ARG A 318 3.19 -5.15 -3.21
CA ARG A 318 2.95 -4.79 -4.62
C ARG A 318 2.66 -5.99 -5.52
N THR A 319 2.78 -7.20 -5.00
CA THR A 319 2.35 -8.43 -5.67
C THR A 319 1.01 -8.89 -5.11
N ALA A 320 0.89 -8.91 -3.78
CA ALA A 320 -0.28 -9.40 -3.06
C ALA A 320 -1.58 -8.69 -3.45
N VAL A 321 -1.63 -7.35 -3.36
CA VAL A 321 -2.87 -6.61 -3.62
C VAL A 321 -3.33 -6.74 -5.07
N PRO A 322 -2.47 -6.50 -6.08
CA PRO A 322 -2.88 -6.73 -7.47
C PRO A 322 -3.24 -8.19 -7.78
N ALA A 323 -2.62 -9.16 -7.12
CA ALA A 323 -3.00 -10.57 -7.31
C ALA A 323 -4.41 -10.85 -6.79
N VAL A 324 -4.81 -10.24 -5.68
CA VAL A 324 -6.20 -10.29 -5.21
C VAL A 324 -7.14 -9.62 -6.21
N ASP A 325 -6.77 -8.44 -6.73
CA ASP A 325 -7.55 -7.74 -7.76
C ASP A 325 -7.70 -8.58 -9.05
N ASP A 326 -6.66 -9.35 -9.39
CA ASP A 326 -6.64 -10.28 -10.52
C ASP A 326 -7.38 -11.61 -10.21
N GLY A 327 -7.92 -11.79 -9.00
CA GLY A 327 -8.79 -12.90 -8.61
C GLY A 327 -8.11 -14.11 -7.98
N PHE A 328 -6.83 -14.02 -7.63
CA PHE A 328 -6.13 -15.08 -6.90
C PHE A 328 -6.53 -15.10 -5.42
N VAL A 329 -6.60 -16.30 -4.83
CA VAL A 329 -6.51 -16.43 -3.38
C VAL A 329 -5.05 -16.27 -2.97
N VAL A 330 -4.77 -15.29 -2.11
CA VAL A 330 -3.40 -14.93 -1.74
C VAL A 330 -3.15 -15.21 -0.26
N SER A 331 -2.10 -15.97 0.01
CA SER A 331 -1.52 -16.17 1.34
C SER A 331 -0.14 -15.53 1.40
N VAL A 332 0.09 -14.68 2.39
CA VAL A 332 1.40 -14.12 2.70
C VAL A 332 1.96 -14.85 3.92
N ILE A 333 3.13 -15.46 3.76
CA ILE A 333 3.83 -16.14 4.84
C ILE A 333 4.64 -15.09 5.60
N GLU A 334 4.11 -14.65 6.76
CA GLU A 334 4.61 -13.44 7.42
C GLU A 334 6.07 -13.55 7.85
N ASP A 335 6.45 -14.72 8.37
CA ASP A 335 7.79 -15.01 8.88
C ASP A 335 8.78 -15.43 7.77
N ALA A 336 8.31 -15.56 6.53
CA ALA A 336 9.12 -15.66 5.32
C ALA A 336 9.16 -14.34 4.53
N CYS A 337 8.80 -13.23 5.17
CA CYS A 337 8.91 -11.87 4.66
C CYS A 337 9.68 -11.00 5.66
N ALA A 338 10.32 -9.93 5.19
CA ALA A 338 10.96 -8.96 6.08
C ALA A 338 10.97 -7.54 5.51
N GLU A 339 11.16 -6.56 6.40
CA GLU A 339 11.26 -5.15 6.06
C GLU A 339 12.38 -4.49 6.89
N PRO A 340 13.30 -3.73 6.27
CA PRO A 340 14.36 -3.02 6.98
C PRO A 340 13.86 -1.89 7.89
N ALA A 341 12.74 -1.25 7.54
CA ALA A 341 12.17 -0.18 8.36
C ALA A 341 11.47 -0.76 9.59
N GLU A 342 11.94 -0.36 10.79
CA GLU A 342 11.40 -0.80 12.07
C GLU A 342 9.88 -0.54 12.17
N GLY A 343 9.13 -1.55 12.63
CA GLY A 343 7.69 -1.50 12.80
C GLY A 343 6.86 -1.53 11.50
N LEU A 344 7.45 -1.27 10.33
CA LEU A 344 6.70 -1.24 9.07
C LEU A 344 6.21 -2.63 8.65
N HIS A 345 7.00 -3.68 8.90
CA HIS A 345 6.59 -5.07 8.66
C HIS A 345 5.27 -5.40 9.38
N ASP A 346 5.23 -5.22 10.71
CA ASP A 346 4.08 -5.53 11.55
C ASP A 346 2.83 -4.76 11.10
N VAL A 347 2.97 -3.45 10.81
CA VAL A 347 1.88 -2.62 10.32
C VAL A 347 1.34 -3.13 8.98
N LEU A 348 2.23 -3.47 8.04
CA LEU A 348 1.81 -3.96 6.73
C LEU A 348 1.11 -5.30 6.83
N MET A 349 1.61 -6.23 7.64
CA MET A 349 0.97 -7.53 7.87
C MET A 349 -0.42 -7.36 8.48
N GLN A 350 -0.54 -6.58 9.56
CA GLN A 350 -1.78 -6.50 10.35
C GLN A 350 -2.84 -5.56 9.75
N GLN A 351 -2.43 -4.44 9.14
CA GLN A 351 -3.34 -3.36 8.77
C GLN A 351 -3.56 -3.20 7.28
N CYS A 352 -2.67 -3.77 6.45
CA CYS A 352 -2.75 -3.67 5.01
C CYS A 352 -3.04 -5.03 4.37
N LEU A 353 -2.14 -6.01 4.55
CA LEU A 353 -2.22 -7.31 3.91
C LEU A 353 -3.38 -8.15 4.46
N ALA A 354 -3.53 -8.26 5.78
CA ALA A 354 -4.60 -9.04 6.41
C ALA A 354 -6.03 -8.59 6.06
N LYS A 355 -6.21 -7.41 5.45
CA LYS A 355 -7.53 -6.96 4.94
C LYS A 355 -7.93 -7.61 3.62
N TRP A 356 -6.96 -8.07 2.85
CA TRP A 356 -7.15 -8.54 1.47
C TRP A 356 -6.61 -9.96 1.26
N THR A 357 -5.67 -10.40 2.09
CA THR A 357 -4.98 -11.68 1.97
C THR A 357 -5.04 -12.45 3.28
N TRP A 358 -4.77 -13.75 3.21
CA TRP A 358 -4.44 -14.55 4.37
C TRP A 358 -3.02 -14.20 4.81
N VAL A 359 -2.83 -13.89 6.09
CA VAL A 359 -1.50 -13.63 6.67
C VAL A 359 -1.29 -14.65 7.77
N VAL A 360 -0.28 -15.50 7.61
CA VAL A 360 -0.08 -16.71 8.40
C VAL A 360 1.41 -17.03 8.51
N LYS A 361 1.80 -17.78 9.54
CA LYS A 361 3.18 -18.27 9.67
C LYS A 361 3.41 -19.53 8.85
N ALA A 362 4.65 -19.76 8.44
CA ALA A 362 5.05 -20.94 7.68
C ALA A 362 4.62 -22.24 8.37
N GLU A 363 4.93 -22.39 9.65
CA GLU A 363 4.58 -23.58 10.44
C GLU A 363 3.07 -23.82 10.51
N GLU A 364 2.29 -22.75 10.72
CA GLU A 364 0.83 -22.84 10.79
C GLU A 364 0.23 -23.24 9.43
N PHE A 365 0.67 -22.60 8.35
CA PHE A 365 0.18 -22.90 7.01
C PHE A 365 0.46 -24.35 6.60
N VAL A 366 1.69 -24.82 6.81
CA VAL A 366 2.10 -26.20 6.51
C VAL A 366 1.28 -27.20 7.35
N ARG A 367 1.12 -26.93 8.65
CA ARG A 367 0.34 -27.79 9.55
C ARG A 367 -1.11 -27.92 9.12
N GLU A 368 -1.76 -26.82 8.75
CA GLU A 368 -3.17 -26.82 8.32
C GLU A 368 -3.33 -27.47 6.94
N TRP A 369 -2.40 -27.23 6.01
CA TRP A 369 -2.40 -27.88 4.70
C TRP A 369 -2.31 -29.41 4.81
N ASP A 370 -1.29 -29.90 5.53
CA ASP A 370 -1.02 -31.33 5.68
C ASP A 370 -2.06 -32.01 6.57
N GLY A 371 -2.49 -31.35 7.65
CA GLY A 371 -3.46 -31.86 8.61
C GLY A 371 -4.86 -32.02 8.02
N ALA A 372 -5.21 -31.22 7.02
CA ALA A 372 -6.48 -31.35 6.33
C ALA A 372 -6.48 -32.48 5.26
N GLY A 373 -5.41 -33.27 5.18
CA GLY A 373 -5.27 -34.48 4.35
C GLY A 373 -4.77 -34.16 2.95
N LYS A 374 -3.81 -34.96 2.44
CA LYS A 374 -3.38 -34.89 1.03
C LYS A 374 -4.61 -35.12 0.15
N GLN A 375 -4.95 -34.13 -0.70
CA GLN A 375 -5.98 -34.35 -1.71
C GLN A 375 -5.53 -35.50 -2.63
N PRO A 376 -6.43 -36.43 -2.97
CA PRO A 376 -6.11 -37.66 -3.72
C PRO A 376 -5.54 -37.41 -5.12
#